data_AF-A0A8X7NKF0-F1
#
_entry.id   AF-A0A8X7NKF0-F1
#
_cell.length_a   1.000
_cell.length_b   1.000
_cell.length_c   1.000
_cell.angle_alpha   90.00
_cell.angle_beta   90.00
_cell.angle_gamma   90.00
#
_symmetry.space_group_name_H-M   'P 1'
#
loop_
_entity.id
_entity.type
_entity.pdbx_description
1 polymer ?
#
loop_
_entity_poly.entity_id
_entity_poly.type
_entity_poly.pdbx_seq_one_letter_code
_entity_poly.pdbx_strand_id
1 'polypeptide(L)'
;MAPSKRPQETAVAEEESSPKKLNTNFTKEDIEHFFNAQIWKSEFQDEIQKQVKESSPYKWGTIKHLMDDTLLRQVRKEVLSEIAFTKKETDIYKVYQSGDLANLSGLDWNDLSRLPSLYKLRAAIYSQEFRDVVSRITGCGKLSGVKTDMSINTYTKGCHLLTHDDVIGSRRVSFILYMPDPDKVWKPQYGGALRLFPAVVPNVPHTDYECKLVPQFNQIAFFTVQPGLSFHDVEEVREEKHRLSIQGWFHIPQPGEDGFVEGEQEKTEAMSTLQQLQSKELQEFDFPKSIRTEINPLEMKNIQSCERLNQQDIDYLKYFINPTYLNPTHIRKLSEFFIDESLVELKDFFNDDYASVLKQLLRDVEINTETPQNSTEVRHPWKIAVPPHKQRFMYIDGTSYHGLSKGEIKHINEVGPQEQPNFTLLKQSNNLNPTDSKIIEICEFLKSVAFKKWLKILTGLILANEQILARRFRPGHDFILATTVDSDAGRNDYEENVLLEATLNLTPTAATGKKSNSWESGEFGGYELCMAQNTNDGDEEDDPAIYRSSKDSEEDSVLYTSQCKWNTLTLMVRDASLLKFVKYVSINAKGSRWDISCQWNIKAETEEETEN
;
A
#
# COMPACT_ATOMS: atom_id res chain seq x y z
N MET A 1 -27.50 -50.46 -22.14
CA MET A 1 -28.96 -50.51 -21.89
C MET A 1 -29.52 -49.14 -22.17
N ALA A 2 -30.43 -49.02 -23.13
CA ALA A 2 -31.07 -47.77 -23.50
C ALA A 2 -31.95 -47.24 -22.36
N PRO A 3 -31.98 -45.93 -22.08
CA PRO A 3 -32.93 -45.36 -21.16
C PRO A 3 -34.28 -45.12 -21.83
N SER A 4 -35.33 -45.51 -21.11
CA SER A 4 -36.74 -45.54 -21.49
C SER A 4 -37.32 -44.17 -21.84
N LYS A 5 -38.20 -44.15 -22.87
CA LYS A 5 -39.04 -43.02 -23.27
C LYS A 5 -40.00 -42.60 -22.13
N ARG A 6 -40.10 -41.31 -21.85
CA ARG A 6 -41.20 -40.70 -21.09
C ARG A 6 -42.41 -40.44 -22.01
N PRO A 7 -43.66 -40.52 -21.53
CA PRO A 7 -44.86 -40.24 -22.33
C PRO A 7 -45.03 -38.74 -22.57
N GLN A 8 -45.57 -38.39 -23.74
CA GLN A 8 -46.01 -37.04 -24.09
C GLN A 8 -47.19 -36.65 -23.19
N GLU A 9 -47.01 -35.63 -22.35
CA GLU A 9 -48.11 -34.87 -21.76
C GLU A 9 -48.56 -33.78 -22.72
N THR A 10 -49.88 -33.70 -22.85
CA THR A 10 -50.66 -32.78 -23.66
C THR A 10 -50.35 -31.31 -23.37
N ALA A 11 -50.21 -30.54 -24.45
CA ALA A 11 -50.03 -29.09 -24.42
C ALA A 11 -51.14 -28.39 -23.62
N VAL A 12 -50.77 -27.86 -22.46
CA VAL A 12 -51.50 -26.79 -21.78
C VAL A 12 -50.87 -25.49 -22.28
N ALA A 13 -51.70 -24.59 -22.79
CA ALA A 13 -51.27 -23.27 -23.24
C ALA A 13 -50.59 -22.53 -22.08
N GLU A 14 -49.27 -22.34 -22.20
CA GLU A 14 -48.54 -21.38 -21.38
C GLU A 14 -49.00 -19.97 -21.80
N GLU A 15 -49.69 -19.28 -20.89
CA GLU A 15 -49.79 -17.83 -20.97
C GLU A 15 -48.36 -17.27 -20.90
N GLU A 16 -47.87 -16.71 -22.01
CA GLU A 16 -46.65 -15.90 -22.03
C GLU A 16 -46.82 -14.71 -21.08
N SER A 17 -46.39 -14.87 -19.82
CA SER A 17 -46.21 -13.74 -18.93
C SER A 17 -45.02 -12.94 -19.43
N SER A 18 -45.28 -11.94 -20.25
CA SER A 18 -44.32 -10.89 -20.59
C SER A 18 -43.56 -10.44 -19.32
N PRO A 19 -42.21 -10.34 -19.34
CA PRO A 19 -41.46 -9.92 -18.17
C PRO A 19 -41.93 -8.51 -17.79
N LYS A 20 -42.48 -8.35 -16.58
CA LYS A 20 -42.89 -7.06 -16.06
C LYS A 20 -41.68 -6.13 -16.13
N LYS A 21 -41.73 -5.12 -17.02
CA LYS A 21 -40.70 -4.09 -17.12
C LYS A 21 -40.50 -3.47 -15.75
N LEU A 22 -39.25 -3.40 -15.31
CA LEU A 22 -38.90 -2.73 -14.06
C LEU A 22 -39.36 -1.28 -14.14
N ASN A 23 -40.01 -0.76 -13.08
CA ASN A 23 -40.26 0.67 -13.03
C ASN A 23 -38.93 1.40 -12.86
N THR A 24 -38.50 2.13 -13.88
CA THR A 24 -37.26 2.91 -13.88
C THR A 24 -37.46 4.37 -13.50
N ASN A 25 -38.71 4.82 -13.33
CA ASN A 25 -39.04 6.20 -13.00
C ASN A 25 -39.67 6.25 -11.61
N PHE A 26 -38.95 6.85 -10.66
CA PHE A 26 -39.40 7.03 -9.28
C PHE A 26 -39.86 8.46 -9.08
N THR A 27 -41.02 8.63 -8.44
CA THR A 27 -41.50 9.93 -7.99
C THR A 27 -40.73 10.40 -6.76
N LYS A 28 -40.85 11.69 -6.42
CA LYS A 28 -40.30 12.22 -5.16
C LYS A 28 -40.77 11.42 -3.93
N GLU A 29 -42.05 11.05 -3.90
CA GLU A 29 -42.61 10.25 -2.81
C GLU A 29 -41.96 8.87 -2.74
N ASP A 30 -41.75 8.20 -3.88
CA ASP A 30 -41.04 6.92 -3.93
C ASP A 30 -39.62 7.05 -3.35
N ILE A 31 -38.88 8.09 -3.75
CA ILE A 31 -37.53 8.38 -3.24
C ILE A 31 -37.57 8.58 -1.72
N GLU A 32 -38.50 9.39 -1.21
CA GLU A 32 -38.62 9.63 0.23
C GLU A 32 -38.86 8.35 1.03
N HIS A 33 -39.59 7.38 0.46
CA HIS A 33 -39.88 6.08 1.09
C HIS A 33 -38.72 5.09 1.02
N PHE A 34 -37.72 5.29 0.15
CA PHE A 34 -36.52 4.46 0.10
C PHE A 34 -35.56 4.77 1.26
N PHE A 35 -35.71 5.92 1.92
CA PHE A 35 -34.91 6.32 3.07
C PHE A 35 -35.67 6.19 4.39
N ASN A 36 -34.93 6.19 5.49
CA ASN A 36 -35.53 6.39 6.80
C ASN A 36 -36.04 7.84 6.92
N ALA A 37 -37.30 8.01 7.31
CA ALA A 37 -37.98 9.31 7.38
C ALA A 37 -37.24 10.37 8.22
N GLN A 38 -36.34 9.99 9.13
CA GLN A 38 -35.54 10.96 9.90
C GLN A 38 -34.67 11.86 9.00
N ILE A 39 -34.19 11.37 7.86
CA ILE A 39 -33.27 12.12 6.99
C ILE A 39 -33.92 13.37 6.40
N TRP A 40 -35.25 13.38 6.28
CA TRP A 40 -36.03 14.49 5.73
C TRP A 40 -36.38 15.56 6.76
N LYS A 41 -36.10 15.33 8.05
CA LYS A 41 -36.38 16.29 9.12
C LYS A 41 -35.28 17.34 9.20
N SER A 42 -35.65 18.62 9.11
CA SER A 42 -34.68 19.73 9.21
C SER A 42 -33.85 19.70 10.49
N GLU A 43 -34.46 19.39 11.64
CA GLU A 43 -33.74 19.29 12.92
C GLU A 43 -32.63 18.24 12.89
N PHE A 44 -32.89 17.09 12.25
CA PHE A 44 -31.88 16.04 12.08
C PHE A 44 -30.77 16.49 11.13
N GLN A 45 -31.12 17.13 10.01
CA GLN A 45 -30.13 17.67 9.07
C GLN A 45 -29.25 18.74 9.72
N ASP A 46 -29.83 19.62 10.55
CA ASP A 46 -29.10 20.66 11.29
C ASP A 46 -28.13 20.04 12.33
N GLU A 47 -28.56 18.97 13.01
CA GLU A 47 -27.69 18.23 13.93
C GLU A 47 -26.49 17.62 13.19
N ILE A 48 -26.74 16.90 12.09
CA ILE A 48 -25.67 16.28 11.30
C ILE A 48 -24.75 17.34 10.70
N GLN A 49 -25.30 18.45 10.19
CA GLN A 49 -24.49 19.56 9.68
C GLN A 49 -23.56 20.13 10.75
N LYS A 50 -24.07 20.31 11.98
CA LYS A 50 -23.24 20.75 13.11
C LYS A 50 -22.14 19.73 13.43
N GLN A 51 -22.47 18.44 13.50
CA GLN A 51 -21.50 17.37 13.76
C GLN A 51 -20.40 17.33 12.68
N VAL A 52 -20.77 17.44 11.40
CA VAL A 52 -19.80 17.51 10.29
C VAL A 52 -18.92 18.75 10.42
N LYS A 53 -19.50 19.91 10.71
CA LYS A 53 -18.76 21.16 10.89
C LYS A 53 -17.77 21.11 12.06
N GLU A 54 -18.10 20.40 13.13
CA GLU A 54 -17.28 20.26 14.33
C GLU A 54 -16.33 19.04 14.29
N SER A 55 -16.44 18.20 13.26
CA SER A 55 -15.62 16.99 13.12
C SER A 55 -14.13 17.27 12.85
N SER A 56 -13.33 16.27 13.23
CA SER A 56 -11.87 16.14 13.14
C SER A 56 -11.53 14.72 12.64
N PRO A 57 -10.42 14.48 11.92
CA PRO A 57 -9.33 15.41 11.57
C PRO A 57 -9.63 16.38 10.42
N TYR A 58 -10.63 16.07 9.62
CA TYR A 58 -11.21 16.94 8.58
C TYR A 58 -12.72 16.79 8.59
N LYS A 59 -13.44 17.44 7.67
CA LYS A 59 -14.91 17.47 7.70
C LYS A 59 -15.50 16.16 7.19
N TRP A 60 -16.03 15.36 8.10
CA TRP A 60 -16.66 14.06 7.83
C TRP A 60 -17.93 13.87 8.67
N GLY A 61 -18.77 12.93 8.26
CA GLY A 61 -20.01 12.60 8.94
C GLY A 61 -20.40 11.14 8.82
N THR A 62 -21.36 10.74 9.65
CA THR A 62 -21.98 9.41 9.58
C THR A 62 -23.45 9.49 9.95
N ILE A 63 -24.29 8.68 9.28
CA ILE A 63 -25.71 8.53 9.58
C ILE A 63 -25.99 7.05 9.78
N LYS A 64 -26.68 6.70 10.87
CA LYS A 64 -27.16 5.34 11.14
C LYS A 64 -28.60 5.20 10.69
N HIS A 65 -28.98 4.03 10.21
CA HIS A 65 -30.29 3.73 9.68
C HIS A 65 -30.66 4.70 8.54
N LEU A 66 -29.81 4.81 7.53
CA LEU A 66 -29.99 5.73 6.41
C LEU A 66 -31.18 5.32 5.53
N MET A 67 -31.15 4.09 5.03
CA MET A 67 -32.12 3.55 4.09
C MET A 67 -33.30 2.92 4.82
N ASP A 68 -34.41 2.71 4.12
CA ASP A 68 -35.44 1.77 4.56
C ASP A 68 -34.80 0.39 4.79
N ASP A 69 -35.12 -0.22 5.94
CA ASP A 69 -34.49 -1.47 6.39
C ASP A 69 -34.85 -2.63 5.46
N THR A 70 -36.10 -2.66 4.99
CA THR A 70 -36.58 -3.72 4.09
C THR A 70 -35.86 -3.64 2.75
N LEU A 71 -35.77 -2.45 2.17
CA LEU A 71 -35.04 -2.19 0.93
C LEU A 71 -33.58 -2.62 1.06
N LEU A 72 -32.87 -2.19 2.10
CA LEU A 72 -31.44 -2.49 2.21
C LEU A 72 -31.16 -3.97 2.48
N ARG A 73 -32.04 -4.67 3.20
CA ARG A 73 -31.96 -6.13 3.36
C ARG A 73 -32.16 -6.85 2.01
N GLN A 74 -33.07 -6.35 1.16
CA GLN A 74 -33.27 -6.89 -0.18
C GLN A 74 -32.07 -6.63 -1.09
N VAL A 75 -31.50 -5.41 -1.08
CA VAL A 75 -30.24 -5.09 -1.79
C VAL A 75 -29.13 -6.06 -1.37
N ARG A 76 -28.92 -6.25 -0.07
CA ARG A 76 -27.89 -7.16 0.44
C ARG A 76 -28.12 -8.60 -0.05
N LYS A 77 -29.38 -9.06 -0.08
CA LYS A 77 -29.74 -10.39 -0.56
C LYS A 77 -29.41 -10.53 -2.06
N GLU A 78 -29.82 -9.57 -2.88
CA GLU A 78 -29.55 -9.52 -4.31
C GLU A 78 -28.05 -9.52 -4.60
N VAL A 79 -27.28 -8.66 -3.93
CA VAL A 79 -25.81 -8.59 -4.11
C VAL A 79 -25.14 -9.93 -3.80
N LEU A 80 -25.52 -10.61 -2.72
CA LEU A 80 -24.90 -11.88 -2.34
C LEU A 80 -25.37 -13.07 -3.20
N SER A 81 -26.53 -13.00 -3.85
CA SER A 81 -27.03 -14.09 -4.71
C SER A 81 -26.62 -13.93 -6.17
N GLU A 82 -26.50 -12.70 -6.66
CA GLU A 82 -26.34 -12.42 -8.09
C GLU A 82 -24.94 -11.94 -8.48
N ILE A 83 -24.16 -11.36 -7.54
CA ILE A 83 -22.86 -10.75 -7.86
C ILE A 83 -21.72 -11.67 -7.45
N ALA A 84 -20.90 -12.05 -8.43
CA ALA A 84 -19.63 -12.71 -8.20
C ALA A 84 -18.54 -11.69 -7.85
N PHE A 85 -17.77 -11.97 -6.79
CA PHE A 85 -16.65 -11.14 -6.39
C PHE A 85 -15.32 -11.81 -6.73
N THR A 86 -14.40 -11.04 -7.29
CA THR A 86 -13.05 -11.48 -7.63
C THR A 86 -12.04 -10.77 -6.73
N LYS A 87 -11.11 -11.54 -6.16
CA LYS A 87 -9.99 -11.01 -5.38
C LYS A 87 -9.11 -10.16 -6.29
N LYS A 88 -8.88 -8.90 -5.93
CA LYS A 88 -7.84 -8.04 -6.50
C LYS A 88 -6.87 -7.64 -5.40
N GLU A 89 -5.59 -7.68 -5.72
CA GLU A 89 -4.50 -7.37 -4.80
C GLU A 89 -3.46 -6.56 -5.57
N THR A 90 -3.18 -5.36 -5.08
CA THR A 90 -2.20 -4.42 -5.63
C THR A 90 -1.14 -4.16 -4.56
N ASP A 91 -0.33 -3.11 -4.67
CA ASP A 91 0.50 -2.64 -3.56
C ASP A 91 -0.37 -2.05 -2.42
N ILE A 92 -1.32 -1.19 -2.76
CA ILE A 92 -2.12 -0.38 -1.81
C ILE A 92 -3.34 -1.11 -1.22
N TYR A 93 -3.89 -2.13 -1.88
CA TYR A 93 -5.08 -2.83 -1.36
C TYR A 93 -5.09 -4.34 -1.58
N LYS A 94 -6.03 -4.98 -0.88
CA LYS A 94 -6.48 -6.35 -1.09
C LYS A 94 -7.98 -6.37 -0.84
N VAL A 95 -8.78 -6.58 -1.88
CA VAL A 95 -10.25 -6.46 -1.79
C VAL A 95 -10.91 -7.43 -2.76
N TYR A 96 -12.13 -7.85 -2.48
CA TYR A 96 -12.96 -8.58 -3.42
C TYR A 96 -13.94 -7.60 -4.08
N GLN A 97 -13.74 -7.33 -5.36
CA GLN A 97 -14.56 -6.39 -6.14
C GLN A 97 -15.46 -7.18 -7.09
N SER A 98 -16.62 -6.60 -7.44
CA SER A 98 -17.46 -7.14 -8.50
C SER A 98 -16.76 -6.97 -9.86
N GLY A 99 -16.35 -8.09 -10.47
CA GLY A 99 -15.38 -8.12 -11.58
C GLY A 99 -15.78 -7.45 -12.90
N ASP A 100 -17.08 -7.30 -13.19
CA ASP A 100 -17.60 -6.79 -14.48
C ASP A 100 -18.70 -5.72 -14.30
N LEU A 101 -18.78 -5.16 -13.10
CA LEU A 101 -19.88 -4.30 -12.64
C LEU A 101 -19.39 -2.95 -12.12
N ALA A 102 -18.09 -2.68 -12.29
CA ALA A 102 -17.38 -1.49 -11.78
C ALA A 102 -18.07 -0.17 -12.17
N ASN A 103 -18.87 -0.22 -13.23
CA ASN A 103 -19.84 0.79 -13.59
C ASN A 103 -21.23 0.13 -13.62
N LEU A 104 -22.06 0.35 -12.60
CA LEU A 104 -23.50 -0.01 -12.64
C LEU A 104 -24.22 0.63 -13.85
N SER A 105 -23.60 1.60 -14.52
CA SER A 105 -24.03 2.19 -15.79
C SER A 105 -23.83 1.29 -17.02
N GLY A 106 -22.99 0.24 -16.93
CA GLY A 106 -22.68 -0.70 -18.02
C GLY A 106 -23.42 -2.04 -17.97
N LEU A 107 -24.30 -2.24 -16.99
CA LEU A 107 -25.12 -3.46 -16.91
C LEU A 107 -26.16 -3.52 -18.03
N ASP A 108 -26.27 -4.67 -18.70
CA ASP A 108 -27.37 -4.94 -19.63
C ASP A 108 -28.71 -5.02 -18.87
N TRP A 109 -29.81 -4.79 -19.59
CA TRP A 109 -31.18 -4.88 -19.07
C TRP A 109 -31.49 -6.23 -18.40
N ASN A 110 -30.85 -7.30 -18.85
CA ASN A 110 -30.96 -8.61 -18.23
C ASN A 110 -30.43 -8.62 -16.78
N ASP A 111 -29.36 -7.90 -16.49
CA ASP A 111 -28.75 -7.83 -15.15
C ASP A 111 -29.51 -6.88 -14.22
N LEU A 112 -30.00 -5.76 -14.75
CA LEU A 112 -30.83 -4.81 -13.99
C LEU A 112 -32.18 -5.42 -13.56
N SER A 113 -32.71 -6.38 -14.32
CA SER A 113 -33.94 -7.11 -13.95
C SER A 113 -33.75 -8.02 -12.73
N ARG A 114 -32.52 -8.50 -12.50
CA ARG A 114 -32.15 -9.39 -11.37
C ARG A 114 -31.79 -8.62 -10.11
N LEU A 115 -31.47 -7.33 -10.24
CA LEU A 115 -31.00 -6.44 -9.18
C LEU A 115 -31.94 -5.24 -8.94
N PRO A 116 -33.28 -5.45 -8.81
CA PRO A 116 -34.24 -4.35 -8.78
C PRO A 116 -34.14 -3.46 -7.53
N SER A 117 -33.77 -4.03 -6.37
CA SER A 117 -33.59 -3.27 -5.14
C SER A 117 -32.30 -2.47 -5.17
N LEU A 118 -31.23 -3.02 -5.74
CA LEU A 118 -29.98 -2.28 -5.96
C LEU A 118 -30.18 -1.09 -6.91
N TYR A 119 -31.00 -1.25 -7.95
CA TYR A 119 -31.36 -0.14 -8.84
C TYR A 119 -32.12 0.97 -8.10
N LYS A 120 -33.09 0.61 -7.25
CA LYS A 120 -33.78 1.57 -6.36
C LYS A 120 -32.82 2.29 -5.43
N LEU A 121 -31.87 1.58 -4.83
CA LEU A 121 -30.84 2.17 -3.98
C LEU A 121 -30.00 3.20 -4.74
N ARG A 122 -29.52 2.86 -5.95
CA ARG A 122 -28.77 3.80 -6.78
C ARG A 122 -29.60 5.04 -7.11
N ALA A 123 -30.85 4.87 -7.52
CA ALA A 123 -31.76 5.98 -7.83
C ALA A 123 -32.01 6.86 -6.59
N ALA A 124 -32.16 6.25 -5.41
CA ALA A 124 -32.32 6.95 -4.14
C ALA A 124 -31.08 7.79 -3.80
N ILE A 125 -29.88 7.20 -3.86
CA ILE A 125 -28.61 7.85 -3.52
C ILE A 125 -28.31 9.03 -4.46
N TYR A 126 -28.59 8.93 -5.76
CA TYR A 126 -28.33 10.01 -6.71
C TYR A 126 -29.52 10.93 -7.00
N SER A 127 -30.64 10.73 -6.31
CA SER A 127 -31.83 11.59 -6.42
C SER A 127 -31.51 13.05 -6.10
N GLN A 128 -32.28 13.99 -6.66
CA GLN A 128 -32.14 15.41 -6.36
C GLN A 128 -32.38 15.66 -4.85
N GLU A 129 -33.37 15.00 -4.28
CA GLU A 129 -33.76 15.09 -2.89
C GLU A 129 -32.60 14.74 -1.96
N PHE A 130 -31.94 13.60 -2.17
CA PHE A 130 -30.83 13.19 -1.32
C PHE A 130 -29.57 14.01 -1.58
N ARG A 131 -29.29 14.39 -2.83
CA ARG A 131 -28.16 15.30 -3.15
C ARG A 131 -28.29 16.64 -2.46
N ASP A 132 -29.50 17.21 -2.38
CA ASP A 132 -29.74 18.45 -1.63
C ASP A 132 -29.50 18.27 -0.12
N VAL A 133 -29.85 17.10 0.45
CA VAL A 133 -29.51 16.77 1.85
C VAL A 133 -28.00 16.69 2.04
N VAL A 134 -27.28 15.94 1.21
CA VAL A 134 -25.81 15.80 1.28
C VAL A 134 -25.14 17.17 1.14
N SER A 135 -25.59 17.97 0.17
CA SER A 135 -25.12 19.33 -0.07
C SER A 135 -25.31 20.22 1.15
N ARG A 136 -26.47 20.16 1.80
CA ARG A 136 -26.75 20.91 3.04
C ARG A 136 -25.86 20.47 4.20
N ILE A 137 -25.81 19.18 4.51
CA ILE A 137 -25.12 18.69 5.71
C ILE A 137 -23.59 18.78 5.61
N THR A 138 -23.04 18.72 4.41
CA THR A 138 -21.58 18.85 4.18
C THR A 138 -21.15 20.28 3.87
N GLY A 139 -22.05 21.09 3.30
CA GLY A 139 -21.70 22.41 2.76
C GLY A 139 -20.84 22.35 1.49
N CYS A 140 -20.78 21.20 0.79
CA CYS A 140 -19.91 21.01 -0.37
C CYS A 140 -20.37 21.70 -1.67
N GLY A 141 -21.53 22.35 -1.66
CA GLY A 141 -22.16 22.87 -2.88
C GLY A 141 -22.90 21.79 -3.66
N LYS A 142 -23.33 22.11 -4.88
CA LYS A 142 -24.19 21.23 -5.69
C LYS A 142 -23.47 19.96 -6.13
N LEU A 143 -24.23 18.92 -6.44
CA LEU A 143 -23.69 17.59 -6.78
C LEU A 143 -24.35 17.08 -8.06
N SER A 144 -23.56 16.43 -8.91
CA SER A 144 -24.05 15.79 -10.14
C SER A 144 -25.06 14.68 -9.81
N GLY A 145 -26.20 14.68 -10.52
CA GLY A 145 -27.15 13.58 -10.53
C GLY A 145 -26.99 12.67 -11.75
N VAL A 146 -26.32 13.15 -12.81
CA VAL A 146 -26.04 12.39 -14.03
C VAL A 146 -24.81 11.48 -13.86
N LYS A 147 -23.73 12.00 -13.28
CA LYS A 147 -22.49 11.25 -13.09
C LYS A 147 -22.58 10.42 -11.81
N THR A 148 -23.09 9.20 -11.96
CA THR A 148 -23.20 8.21 -10.88
C THR A 148 -21.96 7.32 -10.83
N ASP A 149 -21.36 7.17 -9.66
CA ASP A 149 -20.13 6.38 -9.44
C ASP A 149 -20.29 5.56 -8.15
N MET A 150 -20.63 4.28 -8.30
CA MET A 150 -20.86 3.34 -7.20
C MET A 150 -20.21 2.00 -7.52
N SER A 151 -19.43 1.48 -6.58
CA SER A 151 -18.85 0.14 -6.64
C SER A 151 -19.21 -0.68 -5.40
N ILE A 152 -19.30 -2.00 -5.58
CA ILE A 152 -19.65 -2.95 -4.53
C ILE A 152 -18.42 -3.77 -4.19
N ASN A 153 -18.03 -3.72 -2.92
CA ASN A 153 -16.83 -4.38 -2.44
C ASN A 153 -17.13 -5.21 -1.20
N THR A 154 -16.48 -6.36 -1.09
CA THR A 154 -16.46 -7.13 0.16
C THR A 154 -15.03 -7.26 0.67
N TYR A 155 -14.83 -6.93 1.94
CA TYR A 155 -13.57 -7.15 2.64
C TYR A 155 -13.73 -8.39 3.50
N THR A 156 -12.95 -9.42 3.20
CA THR A 156 -12.80 -10.64 4.01
C THR A 156 -11.52 -10.60 4.82
N LYS A 157 -11.22 -11.64 5.61
CA LYS A 157 -9.96 -11.72 6.35
C LYS A 157 -8.76 -11.42 5.46
N GLY A 158 -7.86 -10.56 5.93
CA GLY A 158 -6.67 -10.11 5.19
C GLY A 158 -6.92 -8.93 4.25
N CYS A 159 -8.17 -8.64 3.89
CA CYS A 159 -8.49 -7.49 3.05
C CYS A 159 -8.27 -6.17 3.78
N HIS A 160 -7.71 -5.21 3.07
CA HIS A 160 -7.33 -3.89 3.54
C HIS A 160 -7.27 -2.90 2.36
N LEU A 161 -7.32 -1.62 2.66
CA LEU A 161 -7.01 -0.53 1.73
C LEU A 161 -6.18 0.48 2.52
N LEU A 162 -4.97 0.79 2.07
CA LEU A 162 -4.02 1.64 2.79
C LEU A 162 -4.34 3.14 2.60
N THR A 163 -3.53 4.00 3.22
CA THR A 163 -3.79 5.44 3.31
C THR A 163 -3.80 6.11 1.92
N HIS A 164 -4.90 6.78 1.59
CA HIS A 164 -5.13 7.55 0.36
C HIS A 164 -6.11 8.71 0.67
N ASP A 165 -6.30 9.65 -0.26
CA ASP A 165 -7.12 10.85 -0.03
C ASP A 165 -8.36 11.00 -0.94
N ASP A 166 -8.59 10.04 -1.84
CA ASP A 166 -9.72 9.98 -2.78
C ASP A 166 -9.76 11.09 -3.85
N VAL A 167 -8.67 11.84 -4.02
CA VAL A 167 -8.63 12.99 -4.94
C VAL A 167 -8.37 12.52 -6.37
N ILE A 168 -9.45 12.17 -7.07
CA ILE A 168 -9.42 11.69 -8.45
C ILE A 168 -10.50 12.40 -9.26
N GLY A 169 -10.08 13.03 -10.37
CA GLY A 169 -10.96 13.69 -11.33
C GLY A 169 -11.93 14.69 -10.71
N SER A 170 -13.24 14.42 -10.84
CA SER A 170 -14.34 15.31 -10.44
C SER A 170 -15.03 14.90 -9.14
N ARG A 171 -14.41 14.03 -8.32
CA ARG A 171 -15.00 13.58 -7.05
C ARG A 171 -15.12 14.76 -6.07
N ARG A 172 -16.30 14.92 -5.46
CA ARG A 172 -16.60 16.02 -4.51
C ARG A 172 -16.93 15.51 -3.11
N VAL A 173 -17.71 14.43 -3.00
CA VAL A 173 -18.04 13.79 -1.71
C VAL A 173 -17.89 12.30 -1.85
N SER A 174 -17.03 11.69 -1.04
CA SER A 174 -16.93 10.24 -0.90
C SER A 174 -17.99 9.75 0.07
N PHE A 175 -18.56 8.58 -0.21
CA PHE A 175 -19.43 7.89 0.74
C PHE A 175 -19.24 6.37 0.74
N ILE A 176 -19.53 5.77 1.89
CA ILE A 176 -19.48 4.32 2.09
C ILE A 176 -20.72 3.90 2.87
N LEU A 177 -21.62 3.16 2.22
CA LEU A 177 -22.79 2.54 2.82
C LEU A 177 -22.46 1.09 3.22
N TYR A 178 -22.50 0.84 4.53
CA TYR A 178 -22.12 -0.44 5.11
C TYR A 178 -23.30 -1.42 5.15
N MET A 179 -23.04 -2.65 4.69
CA MET A 179 -24.00 -3.75 4.70
C MET A 179 -23.43 -5.08 5.24
N PRO A 180 -22.74 -5.09 6.41
CA PRO A 180 -22.43 -6.35 7.10
C PRO A 180 -23.73 -7.12 7.45
N ASP A 181 -23.60 -8.28 8.08
CA ASP A 181 -24.77 -9.07 8.53
C ASP A 181 -25.74 -8.19 9.37
N PRO A 182 -26.98 -7.96 8.92
CA PRO A 182 -27.91 -7.03 9.56
C PRO A 182 -28.36 -7.46 10.95
N ASP A 183 -28.28 -8.77 11.24
CA ASP A 183 -28.77 -9.34 12.50
C ASP A 183 -27.62 -9.56 13.50
N LYS A 184 -26.43 -9.04 13.21
CA LYS A 184 -25.24 -9.11 14.07
C LYS A 184 -24.50 -7.79 14.15
N VAL A 185 -24.02 -7.46 15.35
CA VAL A 185 -23.14 -6.31 15.55
C VAL A 185 -21.76 -6.61 14.98
N TRP A 186 -21.24 -5.72 14.13
CA TRP A 186 -19.84 -5.75 13.71
C TRP A 186 -18.98 -5.20 14.84
N LYS A 187 -18.01 -5.98 15.32
CA LYS A 187 -17.26 -5.64 16.53
C LYS A 187 -15.90 -5.03 16.18
N PRO A 188 -15.34 -4.14 17.01
CA PRO A 188 -14.03 -3.51 16.75
C PRO A 188 -12.90 -4.51 16.47
N GLN A 189 -12.89 -5.67 17.14
CA GLN A 189 -11.87 -6.70 16.95
C GLN A 189 -11.91 -7.39 15.58
N TYR A 190 -13.02 -7.27 14.82
CA TYR A 190 -13.10 -7.83 13.47
C TYR A 190 -12.28 -7.01 12.47
N GLY A 191 -11.81 -5.82 12.84
CA GLY A 191 -11.15 -4.89 11.93
C GLY A 191 -12.13 -4.27 10.94
N GLY A 192 -11.67 -3.87 9.76
CA GLY A 192 -12.52 -3.28 8.72
C GLY A 192 -13.05 -1.89 9.06
N ALA A 193 -12.47 -1.20 10.05
CA ALA A 193 -12.87 0.16 10.37
C ALA A 193 -12.38 1.15 9.32
N LEU A 194 -13.15 2.21 9.07
CA LEU A 194 -12.65 3.39 8.37
C LEU A 194 -11.80 4.19 9.35
N ARG A 195 -10.54 4.47 9.02
CA ARG A 195 -9.64 5.29 9.86
C ARG A 195 -9.31 6.60 9.15
N LEU A 196 -9.28 7.71 9.89
CA LEU A 196 -9.04 9.06 9.36
C LEU A 196 -7.77 9.64 9.95
N PHE A 197 -6.94 10.26 9.10
CA PHE A 197 -5.62 10.75 9.47
C PHE A 197 -5.58 12.29 9.50
N PRO A 198 -5.01 12.91 10.54
CA PRO A 198 -4.72 14.34 10.52
C PRO A 198 -3.55 14.64 9.60
N ALA A 199 -3.47 15.89 9.14
CA ALA A 199 -2.37 16.38 8.31
C ALA A 199 -1.33 17.15 9.16
N VAL A 200 -0.06 16.83 8.99
CA VAL A 200 1.07 17.63 9.53
C VAL A 200 1.14 18.95 8.77
N VAL A 201 1.09 18.86 7.44
CA VAL A 201 0.90 19.92 6.46
C VAL A 201 0.05 19.35 5.32
N PRO A 202 -0.57 20.17 4.45
CA PRO A 202 -1.27 19.65 3.27
C PRO A 202 -0.40 18.65 2.49
N ASN A 203 -0.99 17.55 2.05
CA ASN A 203 -0.36 16.38 1.40
C ASN A 203 0.56 15.53 2.30
N VAL A 204 0.73 15.85 3.58
CA VAL A 204 1.56 15.08 4.52
C VAL A 204 0.73 14.65 5.73
N PRO A 205 0.08 13.47 5.69
CA PRO A 205 -0.65 12.93 6.82
C PRO A 205 0.30 12.54 7.96
N HIS A 206 -0.18 12.66 9.19
CA HIS A 206 0.43 12.04 10.35
C HIS A 206 0.48 10.52 10.16
N THR A 207 1.51 9.90 10.76
CA THR A 207 1.72 8.45 10.70
C THR A 207 0.53 7.64 11.21
N ASP A 208 -0.08 8.07 12.32
CA ASP A 208 -1.16 7.36 12.99
C ASP A 208 -2.50 8.07 12.80
N TYR A 209 -3.57 7.29 12.76
CA TYR A 209 -4.93 7.81 12.62
C TYR A 209 -5.38 8.49 13.92
N GLU A 210 -6.29 9.46 13.79
CA GLU A 210 -6.92 10.15 14.93
C GLU A 210 -8.33 9.60 15.21
N CYS A 211 -9.05 9.24 14.14
CA CYS A 211 -10.43 8.76 14.24
C CYS A 211 -10.58 7.36 13.63
N LYS A 212 -11.48 6.55 14.21
CA LYS A 212 -11.79 5.18 13.77
C LYS A 212 -13.29 4.91 13.86
N LEU A 213 -13.93 4.64 12.72
CA LEU A 213 -15.35 4.28 12.62
C LEU A 213 -15.53 2.79 12.40
N VAL A 214 -16.17 2.11 13.36
CA VAL A 214 -16.53 0.69 13.25
C VAL A 214 -17.88 0.56 12.51
N PRO A 215 -17.91 -0.02 11.30
CA PRO A 215 -19.09 0.01 10.43
C PRO A 215 -20.23 -0.86 10.97
N GLN A 216 -21.48 -0.43 10.83
CA GLN A 216 -22.67 -1.24 11.13
C GLN A 216 -23.58 -1.35 9.90
N PHE A 217 -24.48 -2.33 9.89
CA PHE A 217 -25.49 -2.41 8.84
C PHE A 217 -26.34 -1.14 8.79
N ASN A 218 -26.62 -0.67 7.57
CA ASN A 218 -27.40 0.54 7.29
C ASN A 218 -26.77 1.82 7.89
N GLN A 219 -25.45 1.85 8.01
CA GLN A 219 -24.70 3.04 8.38
C GLN A 219 -23.97 3.57 7.15
N ILE A 220 -24.04 4.88 6.91
CA ILE A 220 -23.23 5.57 5.91
C ILE A 220 -22.13 6.38 6.61
N ALA A 221 -20.94 6.38 6.04
CA ALA A 221 -19.89 7.37 6.31
C ALA A 221 -19.69 8.23 5.05
N PHE A 222 -19.41 9.51 5.22
CA PHE A 222 -19.16 10.42 4.11
C PHE A 222 -18.25 11.56 4.51
N PHE A 223 -17.53 12.13 3.54
CA PHE A 223 -16.68 13.30 3.73
C PHE A 223 -16.49 14.02 2.40
N THR A 224 -16.28 15.33 2.46
CA THR A 224 -15.90 16.12 1.28
C THR A 224 -14.48 15.72 0.88
N VAL A 225 -14.23 15.50 -0.40
CA VAL A 225 -12.90 15.26 -0.95
C VAL A 225 -12.11 16.56 -0.85
N GLN A 226 -10.99 16.53 -0.13
CA GLN A 226 -10.17 17.71 0.16
C GLN A 226 -8.72 17.41 -0.21
N PRO A 227 -8.22 17.95 -1.35
CA PRO A 227 -6.84 17.75 -1.80
C PRO A 227 -5.81 17.93 -0.67
N GLY A 228 -5.04 16.89 -0.41
CA GLY A 228 -4.00 16.88 0.62
C GLY A 228 -4.48 16.86 2.07
N LEU A 229 -5.76 16.63 2.35
CA LEU A 229 -6.30 16.60 3.72
C LEU A 229 -7.14 15.36 4.01
N SER A 230 -7.97 14.88 3.08
CA SER A 230 -8.96 13.81 3.31
C SER A 230 -8.35 12.40 3.39
N PHE A 231 -7.19 12.26 4.02
CA PHE A 231 -6.49 10.99 4.16
C PHE A 231 -7.26 10.00 5.04
N HIS A 232 -7.49 8.81 4.52
CA HIS A 232 -8.18 7.73 5.21
C HIS A 232 -7.72 6.37 4.71
N ASP A 233 -8.12 5.33 5.43
CA ASP A 233 -7.87 3.95 5.03
C ASP A 233 -8.98 2.99 5.52
N VAL A 234 -8.89 1.73 5.10
CA VAL A 234 -9.70 0.63 5.64
C VAL A 234 -8.79 -0.32 6.40
N GLU A 235 -8.92 -0.34 7.73
CA GLU A 235 -8.23 -1.27 8.62
C GLU A 235 -8.44 -2.71 8.16
N GLU A 236 -7.38 -3.52 8.19
CA GLU A 236 -7.45 -4.93 7.81
C GLU A 236 -8.58 -5.68 8.54
N VAL A 237 -9.40 -6.42 7.81
CA VAL A 237 -10.37 -7.35 8.40
C VAL A 237 -9.63 -8.57 8.96
N ARG A 238 -9.86 -8.85 10.24
CA ARG A 238 -9.03 -9.79 11.02
C ARG A 238 -9.67 -11.18 11.18
N GLU A 239 -10.97 -11.28 10.96
CA GLU A 239 -11.77 -12.49 11.16
C GLU A 239 -12.41 -12.97 9.86
N GLU A 240 -12.81 -14.25 9.81
CA GLU A 240 -13.51 -14.88 8.68
C GLU A 240 -14.96 -14.35 8.57
N LYS A 241 -15.09 -13.09 8.13
CA LYS A 241 -16.35 -12.34 8.00
C LYS A 241 -16.33 -11.52 6.73
N HIS A 242 -17.52 -11.27 6.20
CA HIS A 242 -17.70 -10.42 5.02
C HIS A 242 -18.17 -9.03 5.46
N ARG A 243 -17.28 -8.04 5.37
CA ARG A 243 -17.64 -6.62 5.44
C ARG A 243 -18.05 -6.17 4.04
N LEU A 244 -19.32 -6.36 3.71
CA LEU A 244 -19.89 -5.85 2.47
C LEU A 244 -20.16 -4.35 2.59
N SER A 245 -19.80 -3.59 1.57
CA SER A 245 -20.10 -2.16 1.46
C SER A 245 -20.36 -1.78 0.01
N ILE A 246 -21.17 -0.75 -0.16
CA ILE A 246 -21.22 0.03 -1.39
C ILE A 246 -20.47 1.32 -1.13
N GLN A 247 -19.44 1.58 -1.91
CA GLN A 247 -18.73 2.86 -1.89
C GLN A 247 -19.05 3.63 -3.17
N GLY A 248 -18.93 4.94 -3.12
CA GLY A 248 -19.15 5.76 -4.29
C GLY A 248 -18.81 7.21 -4.04
N TRP A 249 -18.97 8.00 -5.10
CA TRP A 249 -18.70 9.41 -5.08
C TRP A 249 -19.85 10.21 -5.68
N PHE A 250 -20.10 11.37 -5.09
CA PHE A 250 -20.81 12.45 -5.76
C PHE A 250 -19.81 13.34 -6.47
N HIS A 251 -20.11 13.71 -7.71
CA HIS A 251 -19.21 14.51 -8.52
C HIS A 251 -19.60 15.99 -8.56
N ILE A 252 -18.63 16.81 -8.97
CA ILE A 252 -18.86 18.17 -9.48
C ILE A 252 -19.99 18.11 -10.53
N PRO A 253 -21.00 19.01 -10.49
CA PRO A 253 -22.05 19.06 -11.51
C PRO A 253 -21.47 19.10 -12.93
N GLN A 254 -22.15 18.47 -13.88
CA GLN A 254 -21.74 18.38 -15.28
C GLN A 254 -22.41 19.48 -16.13
N PRO A 255 -21.93 19.78 -17.34
CA PRO A 255 -22.58 20.75 -18.22
C PRO A 255 -24.08 20.48 -18.38
N GLY A 256 -24.90 21.49 -18.02
CA GLY A 256 -26.36 21.40 -18.06
C GLY A 256 -27.05 21.01 -16.74
N GLU A 257 -26.29 20.67 -15.69
CA GLU A 257 -26.82 20.42 -14.34
C GLU A 257 -26.85 21.70 -13.49
N ASP A 258 -27.74 21.72 -12.49
CA ASP A 258 -27.84 22.82 -11.51
C ASP A 258 -26.51 22.97 -10.73
N GLY A 259 -26.00 24.21 -10.69
CA GLY A 259 -24.73 24.52 -10.03
C GLY A 259 -23.47 24.17 -10.81
N PHE A 260 -23.57 23.84 -12.11
CA PHE A 260 -22.39 23.71 -12.98
C PHE A 260 -21.62 25.04 -13.08
N VAL A 261 -20.31 24.96 -12.90
CA VAL A 261 -19.38 26.08 -13.08
C VAL A 261 -18.27 25.64 -14.03
N GLU A 262 -18.17 26.31 -15.17
CA GLU A 262 -17.13 26.05 -16.17
C GLU A 262 -15.73 26.28 -15.57
N GLY A 263 -14.82 25.32 -15.76
CA GLY A 263 -13.46 25.37 -15.23
C GLY A 263 -13.29 24.90 -13.78
N GLU A 264 -14.35 24.45 -13.09
CA GLU A 264 -14.26 24.02 -11.68
C GLU A 264 -13.56 22.66 -11.53
N GLN A 265 -13.86 21.71 -12.41
CA GLN A 265 -13.23 20.40 -12.41
C GLN A 265 -11.73 20.52 -12.68
N GLU A 266 -11.36 21.27 -13.71
CA GLU A 266 -9.98 21.49 -14.14
C GLU A 266 -9.17 22.18 -13.03
N LYS A 267 -9.77 23.12 -12.29
CA LYS A 267 -9.11 23.73 -11.12
C LYS A 267 -8.88 22.73 -9.99
N THR A 268 -9.81 21.83 -9.77
CA THR A 268 -9.71 20.80 -8.72
C THR A 268 -8.63 19.79 -9.07
N GLU A 269 -8.64 19.31 -10.31
CA GLU A 269 -7.64 18.38 -10.86
C GLU A 269 -6.24 19.02 -10.86
N ALA A 270 -6.12 20.31 -11.19
CA ALA A 270 -4.85 21.04 -11.16
C ALA A 270 -4.18 21.05 -9.77
N MET A 271 -4.97 21.05 -8.68
CA MET A 271 -4.47 21.00 -7.30
C MET A 271 -4.05 19.58 -6.85
N SER A 272 -4.39 18.55 -7.64
CA SER A 272 -4.17 17.13 -7.32
C SER A 272 -3.16 16.47 -8.25
N THR A 273 -2.56 17.22 -9.17
CA THR A 273 -1.63 16.66 -10.14
C THR A 273 -0.47 15.96 -9.43
N LEU A 274 -0.11 14.77 -9.92
CA LEU A 274 1.00 13.96 -9.37
C LEU A 274 2.32 14.75 -9.31
N GLN A 275 2.52 15.67 -10.25
CA GLN A 275 3.65 16.62 -10.25
C GLN A 275 3.68 17.54 -9.02
N GLN A 276 2.52 17.99 -8.52
CA GLN A 276 2.45 18.74 -7.26
C GLN A 276 2.69 17.86 -6.05
N LEU A 277 2.22 16.60 -6.05
CA LEU A 277 2.45 15.64 -4.95
C LEU A 277 3.91 15.18 -4.84
N GLN A 278 4.65 15.22 -5.94
CA GLN A 278 6.07 14.89 -6.01
C GLN A 278 7.00 16.12 -5.94
N SER A 279 6.47 17.30 -5.59
CA SER A 279 7.28 18.51 -5.51
C SER A 279 8.44 18.36 -4.51
N LYS A 280 9.55 19.08 -4.75
CA LYS A 280 10.72 19.05 -3.87
C LYS A 280 10.36 19.42 -2.43
N GLU A 281 9.42 20.35 -2.25
CA GLU A 281 8.94 20.78 -0.94
C GLU A 281 8.21 19.66 -0.17
N LEU A 282 7.52 18.74 -0.85
CA LEU A 282 6.86 17.61 -0.19
C LEU A 282 7.84 16.46 0.10
N GLN A 283 8.85 16.26 -0.75
CA GLN A 283 9.91 15.28 -0.52
C GLN A 283 10.75 15.60 0.74
N GLU A 284 10.76 16.85 1.19
CA GLU A 284 11.34 17.25 2.48
C GLU A 284 10.70 16.55 3.69
N PHE A 285 9.48 16.04 3.56
CA PHE A 285 8.77 15.30 4.60
C PHE A 285 8.93 13.77 4.50
N ASP A 286 9.56 13.28 3.43
CA ASP A 286 9.77 11.83 3.25
C ASP A 286 10.94 11.36 4.12
N PHE A 287 10.69 10.38 4.98
CA PHE A 287 11.71 9.73 5.80
C PHE A 287 11.54 8.19 5.75
N PRO A 288 12.64 7.40 5.72
CA PRO A 288 14.03 7.84 5.62
C PRO A 288 14.28 8.60 4.31
N LYS A 289 15.24 9.52 4.33
CA LYS A 289 15.64 10.24 3.12
C LYS A 289 16.26 9.27 2.13
N SER A 290 15.92 9.36 0.85
CA SER A 290 16.57 8.60 -0.24
C SER A 290 17.95 9.16 -0.59
N ILE A 291 18.77 9.41 0.43
CA ILE A 291 20.12 9.97 0.29
C ILE A 291 21.14 8.89 0.61
N ARG A 292 21.95 8.56 -0.39
CA ARG A 292 23.17 7.76 -0.30
C ARG A 292 24.36 8.66 0.03
N THR A 293 25.30 8.18 0.85
CA THR A 293 26.51 8.90 1.25
C THR A 293 27.68 8.50 0.35
N GLU A 294 28.50 9.46 -0.06
CA GLU A 294 29.68 9.18 -0.88
C GLU A 294 30.66 8.24 -0.17
N ILE A 295 31.17 7.25 -0.89
CA ILE A 295 32.26 6.39 -0.42
C ILE A 295 33.57 7.15 -0.60
N ASN A 296 34.43 7.14 0.42
CA ASN A 296 35.70 7.87 0.38
C ASN A 296 36.52 7.52 -0.89
N PRO A 297 37.03 8.51 -1.66
CA PRO A 297 37.74 8.24 -2.92
C PRO A 297 38.94 7.30 -2.80
N LEU A 298 39.69 7.33 -1.68
CA LEU A 298 40.79 6.39 -1.45
C LEU A 298 40.27 4.97 -1.19
N GLU A 299 39.16 4.84 -0.47
CA GLU A 299 38.47 3.57 -0.26
C GLU A 299 37.96 3.01 -1.58
N MET A 300 37.30 3.83 -2.40
CA MET A 300 36.79 3.46 -3.72
C MET A 300 37.91 2.96 -4.63
N LYS A 301 39.04 3.67 -4.71
CA LYS A 301 40.21 3.24 -5.51
C LYS A 301 40.79 1.90 -5.04
N ASN A 302 40.81 1.67 -3.72
CA ASN A 302 41.24 0.40 -3.13
C ASN A 302 40.26 -0.74 -3.46
N ILE A 303 38.96 -0.47 -3.48
CA ILE A 303 37.93 -1.46 -3.88
C ILE A 303 38.02 -1.76 -5.38
N GLN A 304 38.12 -0.73 -6.23
CA GLN A 304 38.20 -0.85 -7.69
C GLN A 304 39.37 -1.76 -8.11
N SER A 305 40.56 -1.53 -7.54
CA SER A 305 41.78 -2.31 -7.81
C SER A 305 41.77 -3.73 -7.21
N CYS A 306 40.73 -4.12 -6.45
CA CYS A 306 40.66 -5.44 -5.83
C CYS A 306 40.19 -6.52 -6.81
N GLU A 307 41.11 -7.34 -7.32
CA GLU A 307 40.77 -8.50 -8.16
C GLU A 307 40.47 -9.77 -7.36
N ARG A 308 41.02 -9.85 -6.14
CA ARG A 308 40.85 -10.99 -5.22
C ARG A 308 40.89 -10.53 -3.77
N LEU A 309 40.12 -11.21 -2.92
CA LEU A 309 40.18 -11.01 -1.47
C LEU A 309 41.53 -11.50 -0.93
N ASN A 310 42.17 -10.69 -0.08
CA ASN A 310 43.37 -11.11 0.63
C ASN A 310 43.01 -11.87 1.92
N GLN A 311 44.00 -12.42 2.63
CA GLN A 311 43.76 -13.21 3.83
C GLN A 311 43.08 -12.40 4.96
N GLN A 312 43.40 -11.12 5.12
CA GLN A 312 42.78 -10.26 6.13
C GLN A 312 41.30 -9.99 5.80
N ASP A 313 41.00 -9.74 4.53
CA ASP A 313 39.62 -9.60 4.05
C ASP A 313 38.84 -10.90 4.34
N ILE A 314 39.40 -12.07 4.00
CA ILE A 314 38.77 -13.38 4.26
C ILE A 314 38.59 -13.63 5.76
N ASP A 315 39.59 -13.31 6.58
CA ASP A 315 39.54 -13.51 8.03
C ASP A 315 38.50 -12.63 8.73
N TYR A 316 38.27 -11.42 8.21
CA TYR A 316 37.19 -10.56 8.66
C TYR A 316 35.83 -11.09 8.18
N LEU A 317 35.70 -11.42 6.89
CA LEU A 317 34.44 -11.84 6.29
C LEU A 317 33.94 -13.18 6.85
N LYS A 318 34.83 -14.14 7.15
CA LYS A 318 34.44 -15.47 7.67
C LYS A 318 33.75 -15.42 9.03
N TYR A 319 33.90 -14.33 9.79
CA TYR A 319 33.15 -14.13 11.04
C TYR A 319 31.64 -13.98 10.76
N PHE A 320 31.27 -13.43 9.61
CA PHE A 320 29.89 -13.18 9.21
C PHE A 320 29.41 -14.17 8.14
N ILE A 321 30.12 -14.23 7.01
CA ILE A 321 29.67 -14.87 5.76
C ILE A 321 29.91 -16.37 5.80
N ASN A 322 28.99 -17.14 5.24
CA ASN A 322 29.13 -18.55 4.97
C ASN A 322 30.37 -18.82 4.07
N PRO A 323 31.29 -19.73 4.47
CA PRO A 323 32.53 -19.99 3.73
C PRO A 323 32.33 -20.35 2.24
N THR A 324 31.16 -20.86 1.85
CA THR A 324 30.81 -21.12 0.45
C THR A 324 30.90 -19.87 -0.41
N TYR A 325 30.46 -18.71 0.12
CA TYR A 325 30.51 -17.42 -0.55
C TYR A 325 31.87 -16.73 -0.46
N LEU A 326 32.86 -17.36 0.18
CA LEU A 326 34.25 -16.91 0.18
C LEU A 326 35.14 -17.75 -0.75
N ASN A 327 34.57 -18.81 -1.35
CA ASN A 327 35.29 -19.66 -2.29
C ASN A 327 35.40 -18.98 -3.67
N PRO A 328 36.61 -18.76 -4.21
CA PRO A 328 36.78 -18.05 -5.48
C PRO A 328 36.06 -18.69 -6.68
N THR A 329 35.99 -20.03 -6.72
CA THR A 329 35.30 -20.75 -7.81
C THR A 329 33.79 -20.55 -7.74
N HIS A 330 33.24 -20.50 -6.52
CA HIS A 330 31.81 -20.28 -6.33
C HIS A 330 31.43 -18.82 -6.62
N ILE A 331 32.22 -17.86 -6.12
CA ILE A 331 32.00 -16.43 -6.39
C ILE A 331 32.01 -16.16 -7.90
N ARG A 332 32.95 -16.76 -8.64
CA ARG A 332 32.99 -16.61 -10.11
C ARG A 332 31.71 -17.06 -10.80
N LYS A 333 31.14 -18.20 -10.39
CA LYS A 333 29.87 -18.69 -10.95
C LYS A 333 28.70 -17.76 -10.62
N LEU A 334 28.67 -17.22 -9.40
CA LEU A 334 27.65 -16.24 -9.01
C LEU A 334 27.81 -14.94 -9.78
N SER A 335 29.04 -14.55 -10.08
CA SER A 335 29.35 -13.36 -10.89
C SER A 335 28.89 -13.53 -12.33
N GLU A 336 29.20 -14.65 -12.96
CA GLU A 336 28.72 -15.00 -14.30
C GLU A 336 27.18 -14.98 -14.35
N PHE A 337 26.51 -15.58 -13.35
CA PHE A 337 25.05 -15.55 -13.24
C PHE A 337 24.49 -14.13 -13.03
N PHE A 338 25.12 -13.32 -12.17
CA PHE A 338 24.67 -11.96 -11.90
C PHE A 338 24.81 -11.05 -13.13
N ILE A 339 25.85 -11.23 -13.94
CA ILE A 339 26.04 -10.48 -15.19
C ILE A 339 24.89 -10.77 -16.17
N ASP A 340 24.46 -12.03 -16.27
CA ASP A 340 23.40 -12.42 -17.20
C ASP A 340 22.01 -11.98 -16.71
N GLU A 341 21.74 -12.09 -15.41
CA GLU A 341 20.39 -11.91 -14.85
C GLU A 341 20.16 -10.54 -14.17
N SER A 342 21.23 -9.78 -13.92
CA SER A 342 21.21 -8.55 -13.08
C SER A 342 20.58 -8.75 -11.70
N LEU A 343 20.48 -10.01 -11.25
CA LEU A 343 19.83 -10.44 -10.02
C LEU A 343 20.47 -11.73 -9.52
N VAL A 344 20.73 -11.82 -8.22
CA VAL A 344 21.15 -13.09 -7.60
C VAL A 344 20.64 -13.21 -6.17
N GLU A 345 20.29 -14.42 -5.76
CA GLU A 345 19.86 -14.74 -4.40
C GLU A 345 20.82 -15.73 -3.73
N LEU A 346 21.36 -15.33 -2.58
CA LEU A 346 22.31 -16.11 -1.79
C LEU A 346 21.65 -16.58 -0.50
N LYS A 347 21.32 -17.87 -0.44
CA LYS A 347 20.70 -18.51 0.73
C LYS A 347 21.74 -18.86 1.77
N ASP A 348 21.34 -18.84 3.04
CA ASP A 348 22.23 -19.08 4.17
C ASP A 348 23.50 -18.20 4.10
N PHE A 349 23.28 -16.90 3.83
CA PHE A 349 24.34 -15.93 3.57
C PHE A 349 25.32 -15.80 4.74
N PHE A 350 24.79 -15.63 5.95
CA PHE A 350 25.59 -15.73 7.16
C PHE A 350 25.93 -17.18 7.49
N ASN A 351 27.11 -17.39 8.06
CA ASN A 351 27.49 -18.70 8.61
C ASN A 351 26.56 -19.11 9.76
N ASP A 352 26.51 -20.42 10.02
CA ASP A 352 25.57 -21.01 10.98
C ASP A 352 25.73 -20.46 12.40
N ASP A 353 26.96 -20.20 12.84
CA ASP A 353 27.26 -19.68 14.17
C ASP A 353 26.66 -18.29 14.37
N TYR A 354 26.88 -17.39 13.40
CA TYR A 354 26.36 -16.03 13.42
C TYR A 354 24.84 -16.02 13.25
N ALA A 355 24.33 -16.77 12.27
CA ALA A 355 22.91 -16.84 11.96
C ALA A 355 22.09 -17.41 13.13
N SER A 356 22.59 -18.44 13.82
CA SER A 356 21.86 -19.08 14.92
C SER A 356 21.64 -18.12 16.10
N VAL A 357 22.69 -17.37 16.48
CA VAL A 357 22.61 -16.36 17.55
C VAL A 357 21.64 -15.25 17.16
N LEU A 358 21.76 -14.72 15.93
CA LEU A 358 20.86 -13.68 15.44
C LEU A 358 19.39 -14.14 15.41
N LYS A 359 19.15 -15.38 14.97
CA LYS A 359 17.80 -15.96 14.94
C LYS A 359 17.18 -16.04 16.32
N GLN A 360 17.97 -16.46 17.31
CA GLN A 360 17.50 -16.56 18.68
C GLN A 360 17.12 -15.18 19.23
N LEU A 361 17.95 -14.16 19.01
CA LEU A 361 17.68 -12.78 19.43
C LEU A 361 16.41 -12.20 18.78
N LEU A 362 16.26 -12.36 17.47
CA LEU A 362 15.07 -11.88 16.76
C LEU A 362 13.79 -12.62 17.17
N ARG A 363 13.88 -13.95 17.41
CA ARG A 363 12.74 -14.73 17.91
C ARG A 363 12.34 -14.33 19.33
N ASP A 364 13.32 -14.06 20.18
CA ASP A 364 13.07 -13.59 21.55
C ASP A 364 12.30 -12.28 21.54
N VAL A 365 12.71 -11.32 20.70
CA VAL A 365 11.97 -10.05 20.52
C VAL A 365 10.54 -10.28 20.02
N GLU A 366 10.34 -11.13 19.00
CA GLU A 366 9.00 -11.41 18.47
C GLU A 366 8.06 -12.09 19.48
N ILE A 367 8.58 -12.86 20.43
CA ILE A 367 7.77 -13.63 21.39
C ILE A 367 7.58 -12.86 22.70
N ASN A 368 8.64 -12.24 23.21
CA ASN A 368 8.72 -11.73 24.58
C ASN A 368 8.66 -10.20 24.67
N THR A 369 8.69 -9.48 23.54
CA THR A 369 8.61 -8.01 23.53
C THR A 369 7.35 -7.55 22.79
N GLU A 370 6.58 -6.65 23.41
CA GLU A 370 5.43 -6.04 22.75
C GLU A 370 5.88 -5.21 21.54
N THR A 371 5.23 -5.44 20.40
CA THR A 371 5.53 -4.71 19.16
C THR A 371 4.87 -3.33 19.23
N PRO A 372 5.60 -2.22 19.04
CA PRO A 372 5.04 -0.87 19.05
C PRO A 372 3.87 -0.72 18.06
N GLN A 373 2.70 -0.31 18.53
CA GLN A 373 1.51 -0.14 17.71
C GLN A 373 1.37 1.29 17.17
N ASN A 374 1.87 2.29 17.90
CA ASN A 374 1.82 3.70 17.52
C ASN A 374 3.23 4.26 17.30
N SER A 375 3.36 5.33 16.52
CA SER A 375 4.64 5.99 16.25
C SER A 375 5.29 6.56 17.51
N THR A 376 4.49 6.98 18.50
CA THR A 376 4.95 7.49 19.80
C THR A 376 5.53 6.42 20.73
N GLU A 377 5.31 5.13 20.44
CA GLU A 377 5.88 4.00 21.19
C GLU A 377 7.25 3.58 20.64
N VAL A 378 7.62 4.06 19.46
CA VAL A 378 8.90 3.76 18.83
C VAL A 378 10.00 4.53 19.56
N ARG A 379 11.11 3.84 19.80
CA ARG A 379 12.24 4.35 20.57
C ARG A 379 13.52 4.18 19.76
N HIS A 380 14.38 5.18 19.85
CA HIS A 380 15.74 5.12 19.32
C HIS A 380 16.44 3.82 19.79
N PRO A 381 17.14 3.08 18.90
CA PRO A 381 17.65 3.50 17.58
C PRO A 381 16.62 3.44 16.45
N TRP A 382 15.42 2.90 16.70
CA TRP A 382 14.38 2.81 15.69
C TRP A 382 13.69 4.16 15.46
N LYS A 383 13.35 4.41 14.20
CA LYS A 383 12.53 5.51 13.69
C LYS A 383 11.36 4.95 12.89
N ILE A 384 10.41 5.79 12.49
CA ILE A 384 9.28 5.40 11.65
C ILE A 384 9.34 6.11 10.30
N ALA A 385 9.23 5.33 9.23
CA ALA A 385 9.12 5.84 7.87
C ALA A 385 7.78 6.54 7.65
N VAL A 386 7.82 7.66 6.93
CA VAL A 386 6.70 8.55 6.64
C VAL A 386 6.85 9.15 5.24
N PRO A 387 5.76 9.67 4.64
CA PRO A 387 4.37 9.65 5.10
C PRO A 387 3.62 8.34 4.80
N PRO A 388 2.54 8.00 5.54
CA PRO A 388 1.84 6.72 5.39
C PRO A 388 1.09 6.54 4.07
N HIS A 389 0.87 7.58 3.27
CA HIS A 389 0.34 7.39 1.90
C HIS A 389 1.43 6.98 0.89
N LYS A 390 2.69 6.81 1.32
CA LYS A 390 3.81 6.29 0.53
C LYS A 390 4.42 5.04 1.16
N GLN A 391 4.68 5.11 2.47
CA GLN A 391 5.40 4.07 3.20
C GLN A 391 5.16 4.18 4.71
N ARG A 392 5.26 3.04 5.40
CA ARG A 392 5.27 2.96 6.86
C ARG A 392 6.08 1.73 7.26
N PHE A 393 7.17 1.91 7.99
CA PHE A 393 7.96 0.81 8.58
C PHE A 393 8.90 1.35 9.66
N MET A 394 9.36 0.50 10.56
CA MET A 394 10.42 0.87 11.50
C MET A 394 11.78 0.75 10.84
N TYR A 395 12.68 1.69 11.06
CA TYR A 395 14.04 1.62 10.52
C TYR A 395 15.14 2.13 11.47
N ILE A 396 16.36 1.63 11.26
CA ILE A 396 17.61 2.17 11.82
C ILE A 396 18.48 2.62 10.65
N ASP A 397 18.87 3.89 10.63
CA ASP A 397 19.69 4.53 9.58
C ASP A 397 21.08 4.95 10.06
N GLY A 398 21.42 4.71 11.33
CA GLY A 398 22.71 5.08 11.90
C GLY A 398 22.83 6.55 12.30
N THR A 399 21.77 7.35 12.25
CA THR A 399 21.76 8.75 12.71
C THR A 399 20.91 8.92 13.97
N SER A 400 21.05 10.06 14.63
CA SER A 400 20.32 10.38 15.86
C SER A 400 18.81 10.45 15.63
N TYR A 401 18.04 10.28 16.72
CA TYR A 401 16.59 10.46 16.67
C TYR A 401 16.22 11.90 16.30
N HIS A 402 15.15 12.04 15.52
CA HIS A 402 14.54 13.32 15.21
C HIS A 402 13.01 13.20 15.24
N GLY A 403 12.32 14.27 15.60
CA GLY A 403 10.87 14.31 15.53
C GLY A 403 10.36 14.55 14.12
N LEU A 404 9.04 14.42 13.96
CA LEU A 404 8.33 14.49 12.68
C LEU A 404 7.37 15.70 12.61
N SER A 405 7.51 16.67 13.52
CA SER A 405 6.78 17.94 13.39
C SER A 405 7.38 18.80 12.26
N LYS A 406 6.57 19.69 11.69
CA LYS A 406 7.02 20.64 10.64
C LYS A 406 8.30 21.41 11.05
N GLY A 407 8.37 21.86 12.31
CA GLY A 407 9.51 22.62 12.80
C GLY A 407 10.78 21.78 12.92
N GLU A 408 10.67 20.54 13.36
CA GLU A 408 11.80 19.60 13.47
C GLU A 408 12.29 19.17 12.09
N ILE A 409 11.37 18.84 11.18
CA ILE A 409 11.72 18.49 9.79
C ILE A 409 12.47 19.65 9.11
N LYS A 410 11.96 20.88 9.25
CA LYS A 410 12.67 22.07 8.76
C LYS A 410 14.05 22.22 9.40
N HIS A 411 14.16 21.98 10.71
CA HIS A 411 15.44 22.07 11.39
C HIS A 411 16.45 21.07 10.80
N ILE A 412 16.06 19.81 10.60
CA ILE A 412 16.93 18.77 10.05
C ILE A 412 17.37 19.10 8.63
N ASN A 413 16.44 19.58 7.79
CA ASN A 413 16.73 19.79 6.36
C ASN A 413 17.48 21.10 6.10
N GLU A 414 17.21 22.19 6.84
CA GLU A 414 17.65 23.54 6.46
C GLU A 414 18.50 24.28 7.51
N VAL A 415 18.46 23.89 8.79
CA VAL A 415 18.99 24.73 9.89
C VAL A 415 20.07 24.05 10.71
N GLY A 416 19.84 22.80 11.11
CA GLY A 416 20.68 22.03 12.01
C GLY A 416 21.90 21.42 11.31
N PRO A 417 22.81 20.81 12.10
CA PRO A 417 23.95 20.09 11.53
C PRO A 417 23.46 18.89 10.71
N GLN A 418 24.06 18.71 9.53
CA GLN A 418 23.81 17.54 8.67
C GLN A 418 24.57 16.34 9.21
N GLU A 419 23.87 15.44 9.89
CA GLU A 419 24.43 14.21 10.44
C GLU A 419 24.52 13.12 9.37
N GLN A 420 25.66 12.43 9.31
CA GLN A 420 25.86 11.28 8.44
C GLN A 420 25.69 9.97 9.23
N PRO A 421 25.17 8.89 8.64
CA PRO A 421 25.08 7.57 9.25
C PRO A 421 26.40 7.10 9.89
N ASN A 422 26.36 6.81 11.19
CA ASN A 422 27.50 6.28 11.95
C ASN A 422 27.07 5.14 12.88
N PHE A 423 27.01 3.93 12.32
CA PHE A 423 26.65 2.73 13.08
C PHE A 423 27.65 2.38 14.20
N THR A 424 28.95 2.70 14.02
CA THR A 424 29.99 2.52 15.05
C THR A 424 29.71 3.34 16.30
N LEU A 425 29.38 4.62 16.11
CA LEU A 425 28.98 5.50 17.22
C LEU A 425 27.65 5.05 17.81
N LEU A 426 26.69 4.70 16.95
CA LEU A 426 25.37 4.24 17.40
C LEU A 426 25.50 3.00 18.30
N LYS A 427 26.34 2.02 17.94
CA LYS A 427 26.59 0.80 18.71
C LYS A 427 27.20 1.06 20.09
N GLN A 428 27.89 2.19 20.27
CA GLN A 428 28.44 2.64 21.55
C GLN A 428 27.40 3.33 22.44
N SER A 429 26.18 3.53 21.95
CA SER A 429 25.12 4.16 22.73
C SER A 429 24.76 3.33 23.96
N ASN A 430 24.66 4.01 25.11
CA ASN A 430 24.13 3.39 26.32
C ASN A 430 22.67 2.95 26.07
N ASN A 431 22.29 1.77 26.57
CA ASN A 431 20.93 1.20 26.53
C ASN A 431 20.48 0.47 25.25
N LEU A 432 21.40 0.09 24.34
CA LEU A 432 21.02 -0.84 23.27
C LEU A 432 20.74 -2.23 23.86
N ASN A 433 19.59 -2.80 23.50
CA ASN A 433 19.33 -4.20 23.79
C ASN A 433 20.21 -5.11 22.89
N PRO A 434 20.41 -6.39 23.25
CA PRO A 434 21.29 -7.29 22.50
C PRO A 434 20.89 -7.46 21.02
N THR A 435 19.60 -7.45 20.71
CA THR A 435 19.09 -7.59 19.34
C THR A 435 19.43 -6.37 18.49
N ASP A 436 19.16 -5.16 18.99
CA ASP A 436 19.50 -3.91 18.30
C ASP A 436 21.01 -3.79 18.09
N SER A 437 21.82 -4.14 19.11
CA SER A 437 23.28 -4.16 19.00
C SER A 437 23.77 -5.11 17.89
N LYS A 438 23.13 -6.29 17.76
CA LYS A 438 23.45 -7.26 16.71
C LYS A 438 23.03 -6.77 15.33
N ILE A 439 21.87 -6.13 15.19
CA ILE A 439 21.42 -5.53 13.93
C ILE A 439 22.36 -4.41 13.49
N ILE A 440 22.76 -3.54 14.42
CA ILE A 440 23.71 -2.44 14.15
C ILE A 440 25.09 -3.00 13.74
N GLU A 441 25.56 -4.09 14.37
CA GLU A 441 26.79 -4.78 13.95
C GLU A 441 26.71 -5.26 12.49
N ILE A 442 25.55 -5.73 12.04
CA ILE A 442 25.38 -6.14 10.64
C ILE A 442 25.45 -4.92 9.71
N CYS A 443 24.84 -3.80 10.09
CA CYS A 443 24.96 -2.56 9.32
C CYS A 443 26.42 -2.08 9.23
N GLU A 444 27.21 -2.18 10.31
CA GLU A 444 28.66 -1.91 10.28
C GLU A 444 29.39 -2.84 9.31
N PHE A 445 29.10 -4.13 9.35
CA PHE A 445 29.68 -5.13 8.45
C PHE A 445 29.38 -4.83 6.98
N LEU A 446 28.15 -4.46 6.65
CA LEU A 446 27.75 -4.12 5.28
C LEU A 446 28.37 -2.80 4.78
N LYS A 447 28.80 -1.90 5.67
CA LYS A 447 29.63 -0.72 5.33
C LYS A 447 31.12 -1.02 5.21
N SER A 448 31.58 -2.21 5.59
CA SER A 448 33.01 -2.51 5.63
C SER A 448 33.66 -2.57 4.24
N VAL A 449 34.92 -2.15 4.16
CA VAL A 449 35.73 -2.24 2.92
C VAL A 449 35.82 -3.69 2.42
N ALA A 450 35.95 -4.66 3.33
CA ALA A 450 36.03 -6.07 2.97
C ALA A 450 34.73 -6.58 2.31
N PHE A 451 33.56 -6.17 2.81
CA PHE A 451 32.28 -6.51 2.19
C PHE A 451 32.14 -5.86 0.82
N LYS A 452 32.51 -4.59 0.67
CA LYS A 452 32.48 -3.89 -0.62
C LYS A 452 33.42 -4.50 -1.66
N LYS A 453 34.62 -4.94 -1.25
CA LYS A 453 35.51 -5.73 -2.12
C LYS A 453 34.88 -7.04 -2.57
N TRP A 454 34.26 -7.76 -1.64
CA TRP A 454 33.53 -8.99 -1.97
C TRP A 454 32.39 -8.72 -2.94
N LEU A 455 31.63 -7.64 -2.74
CA LEU A 455 30.53 -7.22 -3.60
C LEU A 455 31.03 -6.81 -5.00
N LYS A 456 32.16 -6.09 -5.09
CA LYS A 456 32.82 -5.77 -6.35
C LYS A 456 33.26 -7.01 -7.11
N ILE A 457 33.83 -8.01 -6.43
CA ILE A 457 34.26 -9.26 -7.08
C ILE A 457 33.05 -10.05 -7.58
N LEU A 458 31.94 -10.05 -6.83
CA LEU A 458 30.73 -10.77 -7.22
C LEU A 458 30.00 -10.06 -8.37
N THR A 459 29.82 -8.74 -8.30
CA THR A 459 28.97 -8.01 -9.25
C THR A 459 29.73 -7.42 -10.44
N GLY A 460 31.06 -7.26 -10.32
CA GLY A 460 31.87 -6.48 -11.26
C GLY A 460 31.73 -4.96 -11.09
N LEU A 461 30.77 -4.48 -10.29
CA LEU A 461 30.41 -3.07 -10.21
C LEU A 461 31.29 -2.29 -9.22
N ILE A 462 31.54 -1.02 -9.53
CA ILE A 462 32.25 -0.08 -8.66
C ILE A 462 31.21 0.81 -7.96
N LEU A 463 31.22 0.80 -6.63
CA LEU A 463 30.25 1.52 -5.82
C LEU A 463 30.72 2.96 -5.57
N ALA A 464 29.87 3.93 -5.84
CA ALA A 464 30.16 5.36 -5.66
C ALA A 464 29.59 5.92 -4.35
N ASN A 465 28.32 5.63 -4.07
CA ASN A 465 27.60 6.10 -2.89
C ASN A 465 26.89 4.91 -2.23
N GLU A 466 26.55 5.01 -0.94
CA GLU A 466 25.87 3.94 -0.21
C GLU A 466 24.78 4.45 0.75
N GLN A 467 23.73 3.66 0.91
CA GLN A 467 22.76 3.78 1.98
C GLN A 467 22.48 2.40 2.55
N ILE A 468 22.37 2.30 3.89
CA ILE A 468 22.06 1.05 4.59
C ILE A 468 20.98 1.35 5.62
N LEU A 469 19.91 0.56 5.59
CA LEU A 469 18.76 0.67 6.49
C LEU A 469 18.42 -0.71 7.03
N ALA A 470 18.50 -0.90 8.35
CA ALA A 470 17.82 -2.04 8.96
C ALA A 470 16.33 -1.71 9.07
N ARG A 471 15.45 -2.62 8.65
CA ARG A 471 14.00 -2.39 8.61
C ARG A 471 13.24 -3.49 9.33
N ARG A 472 12.18 -3.09 10.01
CA ARG A 472 11.20 -3.99 10.64
C ARG A 472 9.81 -3.56 10.20
N PHE A 473 9.07 -4.50 9.60
CA PHE A 473 7.70 -4.30 9.15
C PHE A 473 6.75 -5.06 10.06
N ARG A 474 6.05 -4.31 10.90
CA ARG A 474 5.13 -4.81 11.92
C ARG A 474 3.82 -5.34 11.31
N PRO A 475 3.32 -6.50 11.79
CA PRO A 475 2.01 -7.01 11.40
C PRO A 475 0.90 -6.00 11.67
N GLY A 476 0.07 -5.74 10.67
CA GLY A 476 -1.08 -4.85 10.78
C GLY A 476 -0.78 -3.38 10.42
N HIS A 477 0.48 -3.03 10.17
CA HIS A 477 0.91 -1.62 10.06
C HIS A 477 1.71 -1.29 8.82
N ASP A 478 2.72 -2.10 8.50
CA ASP A 478 3.87 -1.61 7.75
C ASP A 478 3.93 -2.15 6.30
N PHE A 479 4.35 -1.30 5.38
CA PHE A 479 4.42 -1.50 3.92
C PHE A 479 5.33 -0.44 3.27
N ILE A 480 5.64 -0.65 1.98
CA ILE A 480 6.15 0.37 1.05
C ILE A 480 5.29 0.24 -0.21
N LEU A 481 4.75 1.33 -0.76
CA LEU A 481 4.05 1.32 -2.04
C LEU A 481 5.02 1.25 -3.23
N ALA A 482 4.51 1.01 -4.43
CA ALA A 482 5.34 0.96 -5.63
C ALA A 482 6.08 2.28 -5.86
N THR A 483 7.40 2.18 -5.94
CA THR A 483 8.29 3.32 -6.23
C THR A 483 9.27 2.94 -7.33
N THR A 484 9.59 3.91 -8.18
CA THR A 484 10.68 3.79 -9.15
C THR A 484 11.97 4.40 -8.61
N VAL A 485 13.09 4.10 -9.25
CA VAL A 485 14.33 4.88 -9.11
C VAL A 485 14.15 6.18 -9.89
N ASP A 486 14.74 7.29 -9.39
CA ASP A 486 14.80 8.54 -10.14
C ASP A 486 15.48 8.30 -11.52
N SER A 487 14.96 8.91 -12.59
CA SER A 487 15.58 8.80 -13.92
C SER A 487 17.00 9.36 -13.94
N ASP A 488 17.27 10.33 -13.06
CA ASP A 488 18.59 10.90 -12.81
C ASP A 488 19.19 10.29 -11.53
N ALA A 489 19.12 8.95 -11.40
CA ALA A 489 19.66 8.24 -10.24
C ALA A 489 21.16 8.52 -10.04
N GLY A 490 21.88 8.66 -11.16
CA GLY A 490 23.27 9.08 -11.22
C GLY A 490 23.37 10.56 -10.90
N ARG A 491 24.17 10.89 -9.89
CA ARG A 491 24.24 12.27 -9.37
C ARG A 491 25.16 13.18 -10.18
N ASN A 492 25.88 12.60 -11.13
CA ASN A 492 26.89 13.24 -11.97
C ASN A 492 27.20 12.35 -13.18
N ASP A 493 27.96 12.89 -14.14
CA ASP A 493 28.32 12.20 -15.39
C ASP A 493 29.20 10.94 -15.19
N TYR A 494 29.68 10.68 -13.97
CA TYR A 494 30.50 9.51 -13.63
C TYR A 494 29.69 8.43 -12.90
N GLU A 495 28.38 8.58 -12.79
CA GLU A 495 27.48 7.60 -12.19
C GLU A 495 26.44 7.11 -13.21
N GLU A 496 26.20 5.81 -13.20
CA GLU A 496 25.13 5.21 -14.01
C GLU A 496 23.75 5.56 -13.43
N ASN A 497 22.75 5.70 -14.30
CA ASN A 497 21.35 5.94 -13.92
C ASN A 497 20.63 4.66 -13.44
N VAL A 498 21.35 3.83 -12.69
CA VAL A 498 20.88 2.58 -12.08
C VAL A 498 21.36 2.49 -10.64
N LEU A 499 20.69 1.67 -9.84
CA LEU A 499 21.09 1.34 -8.48
C LEU A 499 21.36 -0.15 -8.34
N LEU A 500 22.48 -0.50 -7.71
CA LEU A 500 22.61 -1.81 -7.09
C LEU A 500 21.86 -1.77 -5.75
N GLU A 501 20.90 -2.66 -5.58
CA GLU A 501 20.16 -2.84 -4.34
C GLU A 501 20.49 -4.20 -3.73
N ALA A 502 20.66 -4.23 -2.40
CA ALA A 502 20.68 -5.47 -1.64
C ALA A 502 19.52 -5.53 -0.66
N THR A 503 18.94 -6.72 -0.49
CA THR A 503 17.95 -6.98 0.57
C THR A 503 18.34 -8.25 1.30
N LEU A 504 18.84 -8.09 2.52
CA LEU A 504 19.19 -9.17 3.42
C LEU A 504 17.97 -9.54 4.27
N ASN A 505 17.27 -10.60 3.88
CA ASN A 505 16.09 -11.11 4.58
C ASN A 505 16.47 -11.85 5.86
N LEU A 506 15.94 -11.39 7.00
CA LEU A 506 16.24 -11.89 8.34
C LEU A 506 14.96 -12.22 9.13
N THR A 507 13.89 -12.65 8.44
CA THR A 507 12.60 -12.88 9.09
C THR A 507 12.60 -14.24 9.81
N PRO A 508 12.65 -14.29 11.16
CA PRO A 508 12.88 -15.54 11.89
C PRO A 508 11.72 -16.53 11.78
N THR A 509 10.51 -16.03 11.51
CA THR A 509 9.27 -16.80 11.37
C THR A 509 9.09 -17.36 9.95
N ALA A 510 9.91 -16.95 8.98
CA ALA A 510 9.91 -17.50 7.61
C ALA A 510 10.24 -18.99 7.56
N ALA A 511 11.11 -19.46 8.45
CA ALA A 511 11.58 -20.84 8.48
C ALA A 511 10.63 -21.81 9.21
N THR A 512 9.40 -21.40 9.54
CA THR A 512 8.50 -22.17 10.41
C THR A 512 7.09 -22.31 9.83
N GLY A 513 6.52 -23.52 9.88
CA GLY A 513 5.09 -23.77 9.60
C GLY A 513 4.81 -24.67 8.41
N LYS A 514 3.52 -25.02 8.21
CA LYS A 514 3.03 -25.64 6.98
C LYS A 514 2.90 -24.56 5.90
N LYS A 515 3.17 -24.89 4.63
CA LYS A 515 3.12 -23.93 3.50
C LYS A 515 1.85 -23.05 3.45
N SER A 516 0.69 -23.62 3.78
CA SER A 516 -0.60 -22.90 3.77
C SER A 516 -0.78 -21.86 4.90
N ASN A 517 0.11 -21.86 5.89
CA ASN A 517 0.10 -20.96 7.05
C ASN A 517 1.53 -20.52 7.38
N SER A 518 2.28 -20.16 6.34
CA SER A 518 3.61 -19.58 6.41
C SER A 518 3.69 -18.43 5.40
N TRP A 519 4.79 -17.70 5.42
CA TRP A 519 5.07 -16.63 4.46
C TRP A 519 5.09 -17.12 3.01
N GLU A 520 5.29 -18.42 2.76
CA GLU A 520 5.27 -19.00 1.42
C GLU A 520 3.89 -18.93 0.75
N SER A 521 2.81 -18.73 1.50
CA SER A 521 1.47 -18.60 0.91
C SER A 521 1.24 -17.25 0.22
N GLY A 522 2.06 -16.24 0.51
CA GLY A 522 1.82 -14.85 0.09
C GLY A 522 0.69 -14.13 0.85
N GLU A 523 -0.16 -14.86 1.60
CA GLU A 523 -1.33 -14.28 2.26
C GLU A 523 -0.99 -13.40 3.47
N PHE A 524 0.20 -13.57 4.07
CA PHE A 524 0.71 -12.65 5.09
C PHE A 524 1.24 -11.32 4.52
N GLY A 525 1.36 -11.21 3.20
CA GLY A 525 2.04 -10.09 2.57
C GLY A 525 3.52 -10.06 2.97
N GLY A 526 4.10 -8.86 3.09
CA GLY A 526 5.52 -8.67 3.38
C GLY A 526 6.46 -9.11 2.26
N TYR A 527 5.96 -9.66 1.15
CA TYR A 527 6.79 -9.99 0.01
C TYR A 527 7.33 -8.73 -0.65
N GLU A 528 8.55 -8.83 -1.16
CA GLU A 528 9.15 -7.84 -2.04
C GLU A 528 8.76 -8.18 -3.47
N LEU A 529 8.32 -7.19 -4.24
CA LEU A 529 7.93 -7.35 -5.64
C LEU A 529 8.64 -6.30 -6.48
N CYS A 530 9.19 -6.72 -7.62
CA CYS A 530 9.74 -5.86 -8.65
C CYS A 530 9.04 -6.16 -9.98
N MET A 531 8.67 -5.12 -10.72
CA MET A 531 7.92 -5.23 -11.96
C MET A 531 8.25 -4.09 -12.93
N ALA A 532 8.07 -4.33 -14.22
CA ALA A 532 8.24 -3.31 -15.24
C ALA A 532 7.08 -2.28 -15.20
N GLN A 533 7.38 -1.04 -15.55
CA GLN A 533 6.35 -0.04 -15.84
C GLN A 533 5.67 -0.37 -17.18
N ASN A 534 4.33 -0.43 -17.20
CA ASN A 534 3.58 -0.57 -18.44
C ASN A 534 3.39 0.82 -19.06
N THR A 535 4.11 1.12 -20.14
CA THR A 535 4.09 2.45 -20.82
C THR A 535 2.93 2.65 -21.80
N ASN A 536 1.92 1.78 -21.81
CA ASN A 536 0.74 1.92 -22.66
C ASN A 536 -0.34 2.77 -21.97
N ASP A 537 -0.02 4.05 -21.73
CA ASP A 537 -0.91 5.08 -21.19
C ASP A 537 -1.91 5.58 -22.25
N GLY A 538 -2.82 4.70 -22.68
CA GLY A 538 -3.88 5.02 -23.65
C GLY A 538 -5.28 5.16 -23.05
N ASP A 539 -5.53 4.65 -21.84
CA ASP A 539 -6.87 4.62 -21.25
C ASP A 539 -6.87 5.36 -19.90
N GLU A 540 -7.28 6.63 -19.90
CA GLU A 540 -7.40 7.51 -18.72
C GLU A 540 -8.46 7.03 -17.68
N GLU A 541 -9.06 5.84 -17.87
CA GLU A 541 -10.09 5.27 -17.00
C GLU A 541 -9.59 4.11 -16.09
N ASP A 542 -8.34 3.65 -16.22
CA ASP A 542 -7.79 2.58 -15.39
C ASP A 542 -7.31 3.08 -14.01
N ASP A 543 -7.64 2.35 -12.94
CA ASP A 543 -7.19 2.62 -11.56
C ASP A 543 -5.65 2.65 -11.51
N PRO A 544 -5.01 3.76 -11.06
CA PRO A 544 -3.55 3.92 -11.10
C PRO A 544 -2.80 2.89 -10.22
N ALA A 545 -3.49 2.15 -9.35
CA ALA A 545 -2.93 1.04 -8.58
C ALA A 545 -3.08 -0.34 -9.27
N ILE A 546 -3.82 -0.45 -10.38
CA ILE A 546 -4.02 -1.73 -11.10
C ILE A 546 -2.87 -1.94 -12.08
N TYR A 547 -1.91 -2.75 -11.64
CA TYR A 547 -0.92 -3.34 -12.50
C TYR A 547 -1.57 -4.46 -13.34
N ARG A 548 -1.55 -4.33 -14.67
CA ARG A 548 -2.09 -5.35 -15.59
C ARG A 548 -1.31 -6.67 -15.40
N SER A 549 -1.87 -7.58 -14.61
CA SER A 549 -1.46 -8.99 -14.50
C SER A 549 -2.62 -9.88 -14.94
N SER A 550 -3.09 -9.68 -16.16
CA SER A 550 -4.05 -10.60 -16.79
C SER A 550 -3.32 -11.86 -17.22
N LYS A 551 -3.84 -13.03 -16.83
CA LYS A 551 -3.41 -14.36 -17.33
C LYS A 551 -3.53 -14.54 -18.85
N ASP A 552 -4.13 -13.57 -19.55
CA ASP A 552 -4.45 -13.61 -20.98
C ASP A 552 -3.75 -12.51 -21.81
N SER A 553 -2.79 -11.76 -21.24
CA SER A 553 -1.88 -10.89 -21.99
C SER A 553 -0.48 -11.51 -21.99
N GLU A 554 0.13 -11.69 -23.15
CA GLU A 554 1.43 -12.38 -23.36
C GLU A 554 2.67 -11.71 -22.72
N GLU A 555 2.50 -10.73 -21.82
CA GLU A 555 3.58 -10.05 -21.10
C GLU A 555 3.28 -10.02 -19.59
N ASP A 556 3.90 -10.94 -18.83
CA ASP A 556 3.89 -10.89 -17.36
C ASP A 556 4.82 -9.76 -16.90
N SER A 557 4.25 -8.63 -16.45
CA SER A 557 5.02 -7.46 -16.02
C SER A 557 5.85 -7.71 -14.75
N VAL A 558 5.59 -8.78 -14.00
CA VAL A 558 6.28 -9.09 -12.74
C VAL A 558 7.63 -9.74 -13.03
N LEU A 559 8.71 -9.07 -12.66
CA LEU A 559 10.08 -9.54 -12.91
C LEU A 559 10.64 -10.35 -11.74
N TYR A 560 10.28 -9.98 -10.51
CA TYR A 560 10.78 -10.64 -9.32
C TYR A 560 9.77 -10.57 -8.19
N THR A 561 9.59 -11.68 -7.47
CA THR A 561 8.82 -11.72 -6.22
C THR A 561 9.57 -12.56 -5.19
N SER A 562 9.77 -12.01 -4.00
CA SER A 562 10.44 -12.68 -2.89
C SER A 562 9.59 -12.62 -1.64
N GLN A 563 9.08 -13.79 -1.23
CA GLN A 563 8.47 -13.95 0.09
C GLN A 563 9.50 -13.69 1.19
N CYS A 564 9.04 -13.38 2.40
CA CYS A 564 9.92 -13.24 3.56
C CYS A 564 10.75 -14.51 3.77
N LYS A 565 12.07 -14.35 3.90
CA LYS A 565 13.04 -15.45 4.07
C LYS A 565 13.87 -15.27 5.33
N TRP A 566 14.56 -16.34 5.70
CA TRP A 566 15.59 -16.31 6.73
C TRP A 566 16.96 -16.36 6.08
N ASN A 567 17.89 -15.52 6.54
CA ASN A 567 19.31 -15.54 6.17
C ASN A 567 19.55 -15.59 4.65
N THR A 568 18.86 -14.74 3.89
CA THR A 568 18.95 -14.73 2.43
C THR A 568 19.29 -13.33 1.93
N LEU A 569 20.40 -13.20 1.20
CA LEU A 569 20.82 -11.94 0.58
C LEU A 569 20.40 -11.94 -0.89
N THR A 570 19.55 -11.00 -1.28
CA THR A 570 19.24 -10.72 -2.69
C THR A 570 20.05 -9.51 -3.14
N LEU A 571 20.66 -9.59 -4.32
CA LEU A 571 21.25 -8.46 -5.04
C LEU A 571 20.49 -8.25 -6.35
N MET A 572 20.23 -7.00 -6.73
CA MET A 572 19.50 -6.63 -7.94
C MET A 572 20.01 -5.29 -8.48
N VAL A 573 20.19 -5.16 -9.79
CA VAL A 573 20.33 -3.85 -10.45
C VAL A 573 18.95 -3.35 -10.85
N ARG A 574 18.61 -2.12 -10.48
CA ARG A 574 17.32 -1.50 -10.75
C ARG A 574 17.49 -0.15 -11.44
N ASP A 575 16.78 0.07 -12.53
CA ASP A 575 16.70 1.33 -13.25
C ASP A 575 15.32 2.02 -13.04
N ALA A 576 15.12 3.17 -13.68
CA ALA A 576 13.91 3.96 -13.56
C ALA A 576 12.67 3.37 -14.26
N SER A 577 12.83 2.30 -15.06
CA SER A 577 11.72 1.57 -15.70
C SER A 577 11.08 0.55 -14.77
N LEU A 578 11.68 0.29 -13.60
CA LEU A 578 11.26 -0.76 -12.67
C LEU A 578 10.62 -0.20 -11.40
N LEU A 579 9.39 -0.65 -11.13
CA LEU A 579 8.69 -0.43 -9.87
C LEU A 579 9.06 -1.50 -8.86
N LYS A 580 9.25 -1.09 -7.61
CA LYS A 580 9.51 -2.00 -6.49
C LYS A 580 8.70 -1.61 -5.25
N PHE A 581 8.19 -2.61 -4.54
CA PHE A 581 7.47 -2.41 -3.29
C PHE A 581 7.64 -3.57 -2.29
N VAL A 582 7.25 -3.33 -1.04
CA VAL A 582 7.12 -4.37 0.00
C VAL A 582 5.67 -4.40 0.45
N LYS A 583 4.97 -5.49 0.15
CA LYS A 583 3.53 -5.60 0.44
C LYS A 583 3.27 -5.45 1.93
N TYR A 584 2.17 -4.80 2.27
CA TYR A 584 1.61 -4.75 3.62
C TYR A 584 1.70 -6.08 4.36
N VAL A 585 2.25 -6.04 5.58
CA VAL A 585 2.31 -7.21 6.45
C VAL A 585 0.99 -7.34 7.20
N SER A 586 0.23 -8.39 6.89
CA SER A 586 -1.03 -8.70 7.57
C SER A 586 -0.82 -8.88 9.08
N ILE A 587 -1.78 -8.43 9.88
CA ILE A 587 -1.84 -8.67 11.32
C ILE A 587 -1.90 -10.16 11.69
N ASN A 588 -2.27 -11.02 10.73
CA ASN A 588 -2.31 -12.47 10.90
C ASN A 588 -0.93 -13.13 10.78
N ALA A 589 0.10 -12.39 10.34
CA ALA A 589 1.47 -12.86 10.28
C ALA A 589 1.99 -13.28 11.67
N LYS A 590 2.93 -14.23 11.70
CA LYS A 590 3.46 -14.78 12.96
C LYS A 590 4.55 -13.96 13.62
N GLY A 591 4.88 -12.82 13.05
CA GLY A 591 5.86 -11.86 13.52
C GLY A 591 6.12 -10.82 12.43
N SER A 592 7.00 -9.87 12.71
CA SER A 592 7.39 -8.86 11.71
C SER A 592 8.21 -9.47 10.58
N ARG A 593 8.20 -8.81 9.41
CA ARG A 593 9.29 -8.96 8.44
C ARG A 593 10.49 -8.16 8.95
N TRP A 594 11.66 -8.77 8.91
CA TRP A 594 12.93 -8.15 9.23
C TRP A 594 13.86 -8.25 8.04
N ASP A 595 14.47 -7.14 7.65
CA ASP A 595 15.52 -7.14 6.65
C ASP A 595 16.52 -6.00 6.86
N ILE A 596 17.62 -6.05 6.11
CA ILE A 596 18.51 -4.90 5.92
C ILE A 596 18.53 -4.59 4.43
N SER A 597 18.14 -3.37 4.09
CA SER A 597 18.13 -2.84 2.74
C SER A 597 19.39 -2.00 2.53
N CYS A 598 20.09 -2.25 1.43
CA CYS A 598 21.20 -1.42 1.00
C CYS A 598 20.98 -0.93 -0.42
N GLN A 599 21.45 0.27 -0.72
CA GLN A 599 21.43 0.84 -2.06
C GLN A 599 22.77 1.50 -2.38
N TRP A 600 23.27 1.29 -3.59
CA TRP A 600 24.50 1.90 -4.06
C TRP A 600 24.33 2.52 -5.45
N ASN A 601 24.86 3.74 -5.62
CA ASN A 601 25.12 4.28 -6.94
C ASN A 601 26.33 3.55 -7.55
N ILE A 602 26.29 3.33 -8.86
CA ILE A 602 27.34 2.66 -9.61
C ILE A 602 28.16 3.69 -10.38
N LYS A 603 29.49 3.61 -10.29
CA LYS A 603 30.40 4.43 -11.08
C LYS A 603 30.37 3.94 -12.54
N ALA A 604 30.23 4.87 -13.48
CA ALA A 604 30.32 4.60 -14.91
C ALA A 604 31.74 4.20 -15.31
N GLU A 605 31.86 3.29 -16.28
CA GLU A 605 33.15 2.99 -16.91
C GLU A 605 33.50 4.10 -17.91
N THR A 606 34.28 5.09 -17.49
CA THR A 606 34.80 6.09 -18.43
C THR A 606 35.94 5.50 -19.26
N GLU A 607 35.85 5.60 -20.59
CA GLU A 607 36.82 5.08 -21.58
C GLU A 607 38.28 5.55 -21.37
N GLU A 608 38.53 6.56 -20.52
CA GLU A 608 39.87 7.13 -20.28
C GLU A 608 40.84 6.24 -19.46
N GLU A 609 40.40 5.13 -18.85
CA GLU A 609 41.32 4.20 -18.15
C GLU A 609 41.90 3.09 -19.07
N THR A 610 41.55 3.08 -20.37
CA THR A 610 42.09 2.09 -21.34
C THR A 610 43.38 2.52 -22.07
N GLU A 611 43.87 3.74 -21.85
CA GLU A 611 45.17 4.19 -22.33
C GLU A 611 46.19 4.31 -21.17
N ASN A 612 46.76 3.18 -20.73
CA ASN A 612 48.13 3.10 -20.20
C ASN A 612 48.66 1.67 -20.12
#